data_AF-A0A368F5I3-F1
#
_entry.id   AF-A0A368F5I3-F1
#
_cell.length_a   1.000
_cell.length_b   1.000
_cell.length_c   1.000
_cell.angle_alpha   90.00
_cell.angle_beta   90.00
_cell.angle_gamma   90.00
#
_symmetry.space_group_name_H-M   'P 1'
#
loop_
_entity.id
_entity.type
_entity.pdbx_description
1 polymer ?
#
loop_
_entity_poly.entity_id
_entity_poly.type
_entity_poly.pdbx_seq_one_letter_code
_entity_poly.pdbx_strand_id
1 'polypeptide(L)'
;SIIRISETILGEVGDEVVFEASPKGILLQLIVDSPYVRCDGNEIETTFHYRKNHFSHTAEGLKVSPKEHEYLFKTQLKPKKTGLLLVGLGGNNGSTSVGAIYANKKHMTWRTKDGVQTANYFGSVTQASTVHLGWDGEQQIHVPFNEIIPILSPNDLIIDGWDINNKNLYEAMIRAKVFEPELQEKLRPYMEPIVPMPSIYYPDFIAANQGDRANNVIPGTNKKQHLEHIRRDIRNFKEK
;
A
#
# COMPACT_ATOMS: atom_id res chain seq x y z
N SER A 1 -18.52 -1.07 -2.38
CA SER A 1 -19.63 -1.32 -1.44
C SER A 1 -19.47 -0.34 -0.29
N ILE A 2 -19.91 0.90 -0.51
CA ILE A 2 -20.99 1.57 0.24
C ILE A 2 -20.66 1.76 1.72
N ILE A 3 -20.13 2.94 2.05
CA ILE A 3 -20.12 3.51 3.40
C ILE A 3 -21.59 3.68 3.80
N ARG A 4 -22.01 3.01 4.88
CA ARG A 4 -23.30 3.25 5.52
C ARG A 4 -23.07 4.10 6.75
N ILE A 5 -23.75 5.25 6.79
CA ILE A 5 -23.85 6.12 7.96
C ILE A 5 -25.16 5.72 8.64
N SER A 6 -25.09 5.33 9.92
CA SER A 6 -26.27 5.16 10.76
C SER A 6 -26.08 6.00 12.02
N GLU A 7 -27.07 6.83 12.33
CA GLU A 7 -27.13 7.57 13.58
C GLU A 7 -27.82 6.72 14.67
N THR A 8 -27.52 7.11 15.91
CA THR A 8 -28.29 7.02 17.17
C THR A 8 -27.82 6.09 18.32
N ILE A 9 -27.60 6.77 19.46
CA ILE A 9 -27.79 6.50 20.92
C ILE A 9 -26.72 5.81 21.78
N LEU A 10 -26.37 6.59 22.83
CA LEU A 10 -25.68 6.39 24.12
C LEU A 10 -25.86 5.04 24.84
N GLY A 11 -24.80 4.62 25.55
CA GLY A 11 -24.88 3.61 26.61
C GLY A 11 -23.51 3.25 27.24
N GLU A 12 -23.36 3.65 28.50
CA GLU A 12 -22.56 3.16 29.65
C GLU A 12 -21.12 2.60 29.54
N VAL A 13 -20.37 2.96 30.59
CA VAL A 13 -18.97 2.65 30.94
C VAL A 13 -18.85 1.21 31.45
N GLY A 14 -17.82 0.48 31.02
CA GLY A 14 -17.51 -0.82 31.62
C GLY A 14 -16.32 -1.56 31.00
N ASP A 15 -15.37 -1.87 31.88
CA ASP A 15 -14.36 -2.94 31.87
C ASP A 15 -13.04 -2.77 31.08
N GLU A 16 -11.98 -2.65 31.88
CA GLU A 16 -10.57 -2.71 31.53
C GLU A 16 -10.23 -4.16 31.11
N VAL A 17 -10.03 -4.39 29.81
CA VAL A 17 -9.60 -5.71 29.31
C VAL A 17 -8.08 -5.72 29.21
N VAL A 18 -7.44 -6.25 30.26
CA VAL A 18 -6.00 -6.54 30.28
C VAL A 18 -5.77 -7.89 29.62
N PHE A 19 -5.14 -7.91 28.43
CA PHE A 19 -4.68 -9.14 27.78
C PHE A 19 -3.23 -9.45 28.21
N GLU A 20 -3.02 -10.62 28.81
CA GLU A 20 -1.68 -11.13 29.13
C GLU A 20 -0.88 -11.51 27.88
N ALA A 21 0.44 -11.30 27.98
CA ALA A 21 1.40 -11.41 26.88
C ALA A 21 1.62 -12.86 26.39
N SER A 22 1.65 -13.03 25.06
CA SER A 22 2.13 -14.25 24.39
C SER A 22 3.62 -14.14 24.03
N PRO A 23 4.45 -15.16 24.30
CA PRO A 23 5.88 -15.13 24.04
C PRO A 23 6.18 -15.51 22.58
N LYS A 24 6.24 -14.50 21.70
CA LYS A 24 7.03 -14.49 20.44
C LYS A 24 6.88 -13.12 19.74
N GLY A 25 7.93 -12.30 19.79
CA GLY A 25 8.08 -11.09 18.96
C GLY A 25 6.90 -10.11 19.05
N ILE A 26 6.69 -9.54 20.23
CA ILE A 26 5.61 -8.58 20.49
C ILE A 26 5.90 -7.32 19.65
N LEU A 27 5.07 -7.07 18.63
CA LEU A 27 4.85 -5.70 18.14
C LEU A 27 4.43 -4.90 19.37
N LEU A 28 5.20 -3.87 19.73
CA LEU A 28 4.73 -2.88 20.70
C LEU A 28 3.45 -2.28 20.11
N GLN A 29 2.31 -2.72 20.61
CA GLN A 29 1.03 -2.21 20.17
C GLN A 29 0.87 -0.83 20.80
N LEU A 30 0.70 0.21 19.98
CA LEU A 30 0.33 1.53 20.48
C LEU A 30 -1.07 1.43 21.10
N ILE A 31 -1.16 1.64 22.41
CA ILE A 31 -2.43 1.59 23.16
C ILE A 31 -2.90 3.03 23.40
N VAL A 32 -4.15 3.32 23.07
CA VAL A 32 -4.77 4.63 23.26
C VAL A 32 -5.81 4.53 24.37
N ASP A 33 -5.57 5.24 25.47
CA ASP A 33 -6.54 5.45 26.54
C ASP A 33 -7.32 6.74 26.26
N SER A 34 -8.56 6.62 25.81
CA SER A 34 -9.40 7.77 25.45
C SER A 34 -10.89 7.43 25.57
N PRO A 35 -11.72 8.32 26.14
CA PRO A 35 -13.16 8.13 26.19
C PRO A 35 -13.83 8.20 24.81
N TYR A 36 -13.10 8.65 23.78
CA TYR A 36 -13.58 8.72 22.40
C TYR A 36 -13.22 7.51 21.56
N VAL A 37 -12.58 6.50 22.16
CA VAL A 37 -12.10 5.30 21.47
C VAL A 37 -12.75 4.07 22.08
N ARG A 38 -13.28 3.21 21.23
CA ARG A 38 -13.73 1.86 21.61
C ARG A 38 -13.06 0.86 20.69
N CYS A 39 -12.45 -0.19 21.25
CA CYS A 39 -11.78 -1.23 20.50
C CYS A 39 -12.25 -2.60 21.01
N ASP A 40 -12.78 -3.44 20.12
CA ASP A 40 -13.22 -4.81 20.45
C ASP A 40 -12.18 -5.88 20.05
N GLY A 41 -10.99 -5.45 19.61
CA GLY A 41 -9.92 -6.30 19.10
C GLY A 41 -10.03 -6.63 17.60
N ASN A 42 -11.18 -6.43 16.96
CA ASN A 42 -11.37 -6.59 15.51
C ASN A 42 -11.58 -5.26 14.79
N GLU A 43 -12.25 -4.31 15.43
CA GLU A 43 -12.51 -2.97 14.93
C GLU A 43 -12.19 -1.94 16.02
N ILE A 44 -11.68 -0.78 15.59
CA ILE A 44 -11.59 0.42 16.41
C ILE A 44 -12.62 1.43 15.92
N GLU A 45 -13.46 1.88 16.84
CA GLU A 45 -14.36 3.01 16.66
C GLU A 45 -13.77 4.24 17.33
N THR A 46 -13.82 5.39 16.65
CA THR A 46 -13.25 6.64 17.16
C THR A 46 -14.13 7.83 16.83
N THR A 47 -14.52 8.58 17.86
CA THR A 47 -15.18 9.86 17.71
C THR A 47 -14.14 10.97 17.52
N PHE A 48 -14.25 11.72 16.44
CA PHE A 48 -13.35 12.82 16.09
C PHE A 48 -14.12 14.11 15.85
N HIS A 49 -13.73 15.16 16.56
CA HIS A 49 -14.31 16.49 16.44
C HIS A 49 -13.52 17.32 15.43
N TYR A 50 -13.97 17.34 14.18
CA TYR A 50 -13.32 18.08 13.10
C TYR A 50 -13.69 19.57 13.15
N ARG A 51 -12.69 20.42 13.42
CA ARG A 51 -12.86 21.88 13.44
C ARG A 51 -12.59 22.47 12.06
N LYS A 52 -13.55 23.24 11.55
CA LYS A 52 -13.47 23.91 10.25
C LYS A 52 -14.05 25.30 10.30
N ASN A 53 -13.32 26.27 9.76
CA ASN A 53 -13.81 27.63 9.59
C ASN A 53 -14.77 27.72 8.41
N HIS A 54 -15.90 28.39 8.62
CA HIS A 54 -16.82 28.81 7.57
C HIS A 54 -16.61 30.29 7.29
N PHE A 55 -16.57 30.66 6.01
CA PHE A 55 -16.28 32.02 5.58
C PHE A 55 -17.48 32.60 4.83
N SER A 56 -17.81 33.86 5.10
CA SER A 56 -18.80 34.62 4.35
C SER A 56 -18.33 36.06 4.19
N HIS A 57 -18.39 36.60 2.96
CA HIS A 57 -18.14 38.01 2.71
C HIS A 57 -19.37 38.84 3.13
N THR A 58 -19.16 39.86 3.96
CA THR A 58 -20.19 40.82 4.38
C THR A 58 -19.76 42.23 3.95
N ALA A 59 -20.65 43.21 4.09
CA ALA A 59 -20.33 44.62 3.82
C ALA A 59 -19.23 45.18 4.76
N GLU A 60 -19.03 44.55 5.93
CA GLU A 60 -18.07 44.95 6.96
C GLU A 60 -16.72 44.23 6.84
N GLY A 61 -16.63 43.18 6.00
CA GLY A 61 -15.41 42.42 5.77
C GLY A 61 -15.62 40.91 5.65
N LEU A 62 -14.56 40.14 5.90
CA LEU A 62 -14.62 38.67 5.91
C LEU A 62 -15.08 38.17 7.28
N LYS A 63 -16.31 37.66 7.35
CA LYS A 63 -16.80 36.98 8.55
C LYS A 63 -16.28 35.54 8.57
N VAL A 64 -15.59 35.18 9.65
CA VAL A 64 -15.11 33.81 9.92
C VAL A 64 -15.94 33.22 11.05
N SER A 65 -16.55 32.06 10.82
CA SER A 65 -17.35 31.32 11.79
C SER A 65 -16.73 29.94 12.02
N PRO A 66 -15.95 29.76 13.10
CA PRO A 66 -15.44 28.43 13.48
C PRO A 66 -16.60 27.48 13.75
N LYS A 67 -16.55 26.28 13.17
CA LYS A 67 -17.52 25.22 13.39
C LYS A 67 -16.82 23.93 13.76
N GLU A 68 -17.55 23.07 14.46
CA GLU A 68 -17.12 21.71 14.80
C GLU A 68 -18.10 20.71 14.18
N HIS A 69 -17.54 19.62 13.65
CA HIS A 69 -18.26 18.54 13.01
C HIS A 69 -17.79 17.23 13.63
N GLU A 70 -18.70 16.52 14.30
CA GLU A 70 -18.40 15.21 14.86
C GLU A 70 -18.42 14.13 13.78
N TYR A 71 -17.40 13.28 13.78
CA TYR A 71 -17.29 12.09 12.94
C TYR A 71 -17.08 10.86 13.80
N LEU A 72 -17.87 9.81 13.55
CA LEU A 72 -17.59 8.46 14.06
C LEU A 72 -16.86 7.67 12.97
N PHE A 73 -15.58 7.38 13.18
CA PHE A 73 -14.79 6.52 12.32
C PHE A 73 -14.85 5.08 12.81
N LYS A 74 -14.92 4.13 11.88
CA LYS A 74 -14.80 2.70 12.14
C LYS A 74 -13.69 2.11 11.29
N THR A 75 -12.70 1.50 11.92
CA THR A 75 -11.50 0.97 11.26
C THR A 75 -11.30 -0.48 11.62
N GLN A 76 -11.37 -1.36 10.62
CA GLN A 76 -11.08 -2.78 10.79
C GLN A 76 -9.58 -2.99 11.02
N LEU A 77 -9.23 -3.69 12.09
CA LEU A 77 -7.86 -3.86 12.56
C LEU A 77 -7.09 -4.99 11.85
N LYS A 78 -7.78 -5.84 11.07
CA LYS A 78 -7.14 -6.91 10.32
C LYS A 78 -6.98 -6.55 8.85
N PRO A 79 -5.75 -6.29 8.37
CA PRO A 79 -5.49 -6.16 6.93
C PRO A 79 -5.96 -7.41 6.18
N LYS A 80 -6.61 -7.21 5.03
CA LYS A 80 -7.09 -8.31 4.18
C LYS A 80 -5.95 -8.82 3.31
N LYS A 81 -6.02 -10.09 2.90
CA LYS A 81 -5.20 -10.64 1.80
C LYS A 81 -5.40 -9.73 0.59
N THR A 82 -4.32 -9.08 0.15
CA THR A 82 -4.38 -8.02 -0.86
C THR A 82 -3.53 -8.40 -2.06
N GLY A 83 -4.19 -8.49 -3.21
CA GLY A 83 -3.52 -8.62 -4.49
C GLY A 83 -3.40 -7.26 -5.19
N LEU A 84 -2.26 -7.03 -5.85
CA LEU A 84 -1.94 -5.83 -6.60
C LEU A 84 -1.64 -6.22 -8.06
N LEU A 85 -2.42 -5.67 -8.99
CA LEU A 85 -2.22 -5.90 -10.42
C LEU A 85 -1.62 -4.65 -11.07
N LEU A 86 -0.41 -4.76 -11.60
CA LEU A 86 0.32 -3.66 -12.22
C LEU A 86 0.14 -3.67 -13.74
N VAL A 87 -0.25 -2.52 -14.31
CA VAL A 87 -0.13 -2.28 -15.75
C VAL A 87 1.27 -1.74 -16.02
N GLY A 88 2.02 -2.40 -16.91
CA GLY A 88 3.45 -2.14 -17.08
C GLY A 88 4.31 -2.90 -16.06
N LEU A 89 3.91 -4.12 -15.69
CA LEU A 89 4.60 -4.97 -14.71
C LEU A 89 6.08 -5.19 -15.07
N GLY A 90 6.39 -5.33 -16.36
CA GLY A 90 7.77 -5.49 -16.84
C GLY A 90 8.54 -4.18 -16.92
N GLY A 91 7.94 -3.01 -16.67
CA GLY A 91 8.65 -1.73 -16.66
C GLY A 91 9.69 -1.62 -15.54
N ASN A 92 10.46 -0.52 -15.55
CA ASN A 92 11.46 -0.26 -14.51
C ASN A 92 10.82 -0.27 -13.12
N ASN A 93 9.70 0.44 -12.94
CA ASN A 93 9.00 0.50 -11.66
C ASN A 93 8.39 -0.85 -11.27
N GLY A 94 7.75 -1.56 -12.20
CA GLY A 94 7.10 -2.85 -11.92
C GLY A 94 8.11 -3.92 -11.49
N SER A 95 9.16 -4.13 -12.30
CA SER A 95 10.23 -5.08 -11.98
C SER A 95 10.98 -4.72 -10.69
N THR A 96 11.23 -3.42 -10.44
CA THR A 96 11.84 -2.98 -9.18
C THR A 96 10.93 -3.20 -7.98
N SER A 97 9.63 -2.92 -8.11
CA SER A 97 8.67 -3.09 -7.01
C SER A 97 8.59 -4.55 -6.57
N VAL A 98 8.45 -5.47 -7.53
CA VAL A 98 8.38 -6.91 -7.25
C VAL A 98 9.72 -7.43 -6.71
N GLY A 99 10.85 -7.02 -7.31
CA GLY A 99 12.17 -7.40 -6.86
C GLY A 99 12.47 -6.93 -5.43
N ALA A 100 12.10 -5.69 -5.09
CA ALA A 100 12.27 -5.15 -3.75
C ALA A 100 11.45 -5.91 -2.69
N ILE A 101 10.24 -6.35 -3.05
CA ILE A 101 9.41 -7.17 -2.16
C ILE A 101 10.04 -8.54 -1.91
N TYR A 102 10.51 -9.24 -2.94
CA TYR A 102 11.21 -10.50 -2.74
C TYR A 102 12.50 -10.34 -1.95
N ALA A 103 13.29 -9.29 -2.24
CA ALA A 103 14.52 -9.01 -1.53
C ALA A 103 14.28 -8.81 -0.03
N ASN A 104 13.27 -8.01 0.34
CA ASN A 104 12.89 -7.77 1.74
C ASN A 104 12.33 -9.05 2.39
N LYS A 105 11.39 -9.74 1.73
CA LYS A 105 10.77 -10.97 2.22
C LYS A 105 11.75 -12.12 2.45
N LYS A 106 12.85 -12.13 1.72
CA LYS A 106 13.92 -13.14 1.81
C LYS A 106 15.15 -12.65 2.57
N HIS A 107 15.08 -11.46 3.17
CA HIS A 107 16.18 -10.84 3.92
C HIS A 107 17.50 -10.83 3.14
N MET A 108 17.42 -10.49 1.84
CA MET A 108 18.58 -10.53 0.97
C MET A 108 19.57 -9.42 1.31
N THR A 109 20.84 -9.77 1.17
CA THR A 109 21.98 -8.85 1.27
C THR A 109 22.81 -8.91 0.00
N TRP A 110 23.58 -7.86 -0.29
CA TRP A 110 24.51 -7.84 -1.42
C TRP A 110 25.71 -6.96 -1.08
N ARG A 111 26.84 -7.19 -1.74
CA ARG A 111 28.05 -6.39 -1.52
C ARG A 111 28.05 -5.14 -2.40
N THR A 112 28.53 -4.05 -1.84
CA THR A 112 28.92 -2.83 -2.54
C THR A 112 30.37 -2.47 -2.15
N LYS A 113 30.91 -1.39 -2.73
CA LYS A 113 32.23 -0.89 -2.35
C LYS A 113 32.27 -0.40 -0.90
N ASP A 114 31.12 -0.03 -0.34
CA ASP A 114 30.97 0.48 1.03
C ASP A 114 30.59 -0.62 2.04
N GLY A 115 30.59 -1.89 1.62
CA GLY A 115 30.32 -3.04 2.48
C GLY A 115 29.07 -3.82 2.07
N VAL A 116 28.51 -4.59 3.01
CA VAL A 116 27.31 -5.40 2.77
C VAL A 116 26.06 -4.56 3.03
N GLN A 117 25.19 -4.48 2.04
CA GLN A 117 23.87 -3.85 2.13
C GLN A 117 22.80 -4.89 2.42
N THR A 118 21.71 -4.46 3.07
CA THR A 118 20.53 -5.30 3.37
C THR A 118 19.29 -4.68 2.74
N ALA A 119 18.42 -5.52 2.17
CA ALA A 119 17.13 -5.07 1.63
C ALA A 119 16.32 -4.33 2.70
N ASN A 120 15.71 -3.21 2.31
CA ASN A 120 14.88 -2.38 3.16
C ASN A 120 13.77 -1.70 2.33
N TYR A 121 12.90 -0.95 3.00
CA TYR A 121 11.85 -0.12 2.39
C TYR A 121 12.09 1.39 2.58
N PHE A 122 13.35 1.83 2.59
CA PHE A 122 13.65 3.27 2.64
C PHE A 122 13.00 4.00 1.47
N GLY A 123 12.55 5.23 1.74
CA GLY A 123 11.73 6.02 0.82
C GLY A 123 10.22 5.71 0.88
N SER A 124 9.79 4.65 1.58
CA SER A 124 8.37 4.42 1.86
C SER A 124 7.94 5.15 3.13
N VAL A 125 7.03 6.11 3.01
CA VAL A 125 6.43 6.79 4.18
C VAL A 125 5.80 5.76 5.12
N THR A 126 5.04 4.79 4.59
CA THR A 126 4.32 3.84 5.44
C THR A 126 5.22 2.87 6.18
N GLN A 127 6.42 2.56 5.67
CA GLN A 127 7.31 1.55 6.25
C GLN A 127 8.54 2.12 6.96
N ALA A 128 8.95 3.35 6.63
CA ALA A 128 10.21 3.92 7.08
C ALA A 128 10.10 5.33 7.68
N SER A 129 8.87 5.88 7.78
CA SER A 129 8.66 7.16 8.48
C SER A 129 8.10 6.96 9.88
N THR A 130 8.30 7.97 10.72
CA THR A 130 7.68 8.08 12.04
C THR A 130 6.69 9.24 12.07
N VAL A 131 5.74 9.17 12.99
CA VAL A 131 4.80 10.25 13.30
C VAL A 131 5.07 10.74 14.71
N HIS A 132 5.07 12.06 14.88
CA HIS A 132 5.20 12.72 16.16
C HIS A 132 3.88 12.65 16.95
N LEU A 133 3.88 12.01 18.11
CA LEU A 133 2.70 11.87 18.97
C LEU A 133 2.61 12.98 20.04
N GLY A 134 3.75 13.47 20.53
CA GLY A 134 3.77 14.47 21.58
C GLY A 134 5.06 14.43 22.40
N TRP A 135 5.00 14.95 23.63
CA TRP A 135 6.12 15.07 24.55
C TRP A 135 5.79 14.37 25.86
N ASP A 136 6.70 13.53 26.38
CA ASP A 136 6.48 12.75 27.62
C ASP A 136 6.91 13.47 28.90
N GLY A 137 7.52 14.65 28.78
CA GLY A 137 8.17 15.37 29.88
C GLY A 137 9.69 15.51 29.70
N GLU A 138 10.30 14.62 28.94
CA GLU A 138 11.76 14.50 28.77
C GLU A 138 12.21 14.48 27.30
N GLN A 139 11.42 13.89 26.40
CA GLN A 139 11.75 13.74 24.98
C GLN A 139 10.50 13.74 24.06
N GLN A 140 10.73 14.03 22.78
CA GLN A 140 9.68 14.01 21.75
C GLN A 140 9.37 12.56 21.37
N ILE A 141 8.13 12.14 21.56
CA ILE A 141 7.66 10.79 21.29
C ILE A 141 7.28 10.65 19.82
N HIS A 142 7.98 9.76 19.13
CA HIS A 142 7.72 9.41 17.75
C HIS A 142 7.48 7.90 17.66
N VAL A 143 6.50 7.52 16.86
CA VAL A 143 6.20 6.10 16.58
C VAL A 143 6.29 5.82 15.08
N PRO A 144 6.66 4.61 14.66
CA PRO A 144 6.56 4.19 13.27
C PRO A 144 5.15 4.39 12.70
N PHE A 145 5.06 4.88 11.46
CA PHE A 145 3.76 5.17 10.82
C PHE A 145 2.84 3.94 10.78
N ASN A 146 3.41 2.76 10.51
CA ASN A 146 2.69 1.49 10.45
C ASN A 146 2.31 0.90 11.82
N GLU A 147 2.68 1.55 12.94
CA GLU A 147 2.29 1.14 14.29
C GLU A 147 1.11 1.95 14.85
N ILE A 148 0.69 3.02 14.17
CA ILE A 148 -0.47 3.84 14.58
C ILE A 148 -1.78 3.07 14.40
N ILE A 149 -1.93 2.43 13.24
CA ILE A 149 -3.03 1.52 12.92
C ILE A 149 -2.46 0.34 12.12
N PRO A 150 -3.01 -0.87 12.26
CA PRO A 150 -2.56 -2.01 11.47
C PRO A 150 -2.75 -1.76 9.97
N ILE A 151 -1.63 -1.68 9.25
CA ILE A 151 -1.62 -1.57 7.78
C ILE A 151 -0.92 -2.77 7.14
N LEU A 152 -1.19 -2.98 5.86
CA LEU A 152 -0.58 -4.05 5.09
C LEU A 152 0.94 -3.86 4.97
N SER A 153 1.72 -4.92 5.26
CA SER A 153 3.14 -4.96 4.90
C SER A 153 3.30 -5.24 3.40
N PRO A 154 4.23 -4.57 2.69
CA PRO A 154 4.49 -4.91 1.30
C PRO A 154 4.95 -6.36 1.08
N ASN A 155 5.48 -7.03 2.12
CA ASN A 155 5.84 -8.46 2.08
C ASN A 155 4.62 -9.39 1.90
N ASP A 156 3.43 -8.90 2.22
CA ASP A 156 2.15 -9.63 2.14
C ASP A 156 1.38 -9.33 0.85
N LEU A 157 1.88 -8.42 0.01
CA LEU A 157 1.30 -8.17 -1.31
C LEU A 157 1.53 -9.37 -2.23
N ILE A 158 0.47 -9.77 -2.90
CA ILE A 158 0.53 -10.71 -4.02
C ILE A 158 0.51 -9.88 -5.30
N ILE A 159 1.57 -9.94 -6.09
CA ILE A 159 1.71 -9.09 -7.27
C ILE A 159 1.67 -9.92 -8.54
N ASP A 160 0.89 -9.45 -9.50
CA ASP A 160 0.87 -9.90 -10.89
C ASP A 160 0.52 -8.68 -11.77
N GLY A 161 0.25 -8.87 -13.05
CA GLY A 161 -0.12 -7.78 -13.94
C GLY A 161 0.17 -8.02 -15.40
N TRP A 162 0.13 -6.94 -16.16
CA TRP A 162 0.21 -6.96 -17.61
C TRP A 162 1.38 -6.12 -18.11
N ASP A 163 1.95 -6.49 -19.25
CA ASP A 163 2.89 -5.66 -20.00
C ASP A 163 2.73 -5.98 -21.49
N ILE A 164 2.92 -4.98 -22.35
CA ILE A 164 2.92 -5.17 -23.81
C ILE A 164 4.15 -5.97 -24.29
N ASN A 165 5.12 -6.20 -23.41
CA ASN A 165 6.31 -7.01 -23.66
C ASN A 165 6.30 -8.28 -22.80
N ASN A 166 6.60 -9.43 -23.42
CA ASN A 166 6.54 -10.75 -22.74
C ASN A 166 7.84 -11.16 -22.02
N LYS A 167 8.80 -10.24 -21.86
CA LYS A 167 10.02 -10.54 -21.08
C LYS A 167 9.65 -10.84 -19.63
N ASN A 168 10.26 -11.87 -19.07
CA ASN A 168 10.06 -12.20 -17.66
C ASN A 168 10.68 -11.12 -16.76
N LEU A 169 10.38 -11.15 -15.46
CA LEU A 169 10.84 -10.07 -14.57
C LEU A 169 12.34 -10.08 -14.30
N TYR A 170 13.05 -11.19 -14.47
CA TYR A 170 14.52 -11.19 -14.44
C TYR A 170 15.11 -10.43 -15.64
N GLU A 171 14.64 -10.72 -16.85
CA GLU A 171 15.04 -9.97 -18.05
C GLU A 171 14.63 -8.49 -17.97
N ALA A 172 13.48 -8.20 -17.37
CA ALA A 172 13.02 -6.84 -17.11
C ALA A 172 13.94 -6.09 -16.13
N MET A 173 14.38 -6.73 -15.04
CA MET A 173 15.34 -6.15 -14.10
C MET A 173 16.68 -5.83 -14.78
N ILE A 174 17.21 -6.75 -15.59
CA ILE A 174 18.44 -6.53 -16.37
C ILE A 174 18.27 -5.31 -17.28
N ARG A 175 17.15 -5.22 -18.00
CA ARG A 175 16.84 -4.07 -18.87
C ARG A 175 16.74 -2.77 -18.07
N ALA A 176 16.12 -2.80 -16.90
CA ALA A 176 15.87 -1.63 -16.08
C ALA A 176 17.14 -1.04 -15.48
N LYS A 177 18.17 -1.87 -15.22
CA LYS A 177 19.47 -1.46 -14.65
C LYS A 177 19.33 -0.69 -13.33
N VAL A 178 18.41 -1.12 -12.48
CA VAL A 178 18.13 -0.50 -11.17
C VAL A 178 18.88 -1.22 -10.04
N PHE A 179 18.76 -2.54 -9.97
CA PHE A 179 19.42 -3.34 -8.92
C PHE A 179 20.90 -3.60 -9.24
N GLU A 180 21.71 -3.72 -8.20
CA GLU A 180 23.11 -4.18 -8.31
C GLU A 180 23.17 -5.59 -8.92
N PRO A 181 24.22 -5.92 -9.73
CA PRO A 181 24.31 -7.21 -10.40
C PRO A 181 24.20 -8.42 -9.45
N GLU A 182 24.84 -8.38 -8.28
CA GLU A 182 24.76 -9.47 -7.29
C GLU A 182 23.31 -9.70 -6.82
N LEU A 183 22.56 -8.60 -6.60
CA LEU A 183 21.17 -8.69 -6.16
C LEU A 183 20.26 -9.22 -7.28
N GLN A 184 20.50 -8.86 -8.54
CA GLN A 184 19.75 -9.40 -9.68
C GLN A 184 19.86 -10.93 -9.75
N GLU A 185 21.06 -11.48 -9.56
CA GLU A 185 21.27 -12.94 -9.56
C GLU A 185 20.60 -13.63 -8.37
N LYS A 186 20.60 -13.02 -7.18
CA LYS A 186 19.87 -13.56 -6.02
C LYS A 186 18.36 -13.54 -6.20
N LEU A 187 17.84 -12.54 -6.92
CA LEU A 187 16.42 -12.41 -7.23
C LEU A 187 15.96 -13.31 -8.38
N ARG A 188 16.88 -13.75 -9.26
CA ARG A 188 16.59 -14.57 -10.43
C ARG A 188 15.60 -15.72 -10.20
N PRO A 189 15.79 -16.64 -9.22
CA PRO A 189 14.88 -17.77 -9.03
C PRO A 189 13.44 -17.38 -8.69
N TYR A 190 13.22 -16.14 -8.22
CA TYR A 190 11.89 -15.61 -7.89
C TYR A 190 11.28 -14.76 -9.01
N MET A 191 12.12 -14.14 -9.84
CA MET A 191 11.70 -13.16 -10.85
C MET A 191 11.60 -13.76 -12.26
N GLU A 192 12.47 -14.71 -12.60
CA GLU A 192 12.48 -15.39 -13.91
C GLU A 192 11.17 -16.16 -14.20
N PRO A 193 10.48 -16.79 -13.22
CA PRO A 193 9.18 -17.43 -13.47
C PRO A 193 8.02 -16.46 -13.75
N ILE A 194 8.20 -15.16 -13.48
CA ILE A 194 7.12 -14.18 -13.57
C ILE A 194 7.13 -13.56 -14.96
N VAL A 195 6.20 -13.98 -15.80
CA VAL A 195 5.96 -13.41 -17.14
C VAL A 195 4.67 -12.59 -17.10
N PRO A 196 4.68 -11.29 -17.50
CA PRO A 196 3.47 -10.48 -17.51
C PRO A 196 2.39 -11.03 -18.44
N MET A 197 1.13 -10.89 -18.03
CA MET A 197 -0.02 -11.18 -18.91
C MET A 197 -0.04 -10.23 -20.13
N PRO A 198 -0.63 -10.65 -21.27
CA PRO A 198 -0.77 -9.79 -22.45
C PRO A 198 -1.59 -8.53 -22.14
N SER A 199 -1.11 -7.37 -22.55
CA SER A 199 -1.79 -6.08 -22.31
C SER A 199 -2.54 -5.59 -23.55
N ILE A 200 -3.37 -4.57 -23.37
CA ILE A 200 -3.96 -3.80 -24.47
C ILE A 200 -2.90 -2.85 -25.02
N TYR A 201 -2.74 -2.78 -26.34
CA TYR A 201 -1.88 -1.81 -27.01
C TYR A 201 -2.66 -1.05 -28.09
N TYR A 202 -2.79 0.26 -27.91
CA TYR A 202 -3.31 1.18 -28.92
C TYR A 202 -2.21 2.20 -29.25
N PRO A 203 -1.55 2.10 -30.42
CA PRO A 203 -0.39 2.92 -30.78
C PRO A 203 -0.62 4.42 -30.61
N ASP A 204 -1.82 4.92 -30.92
CA ASP A 204 -2.17 6.35 -30.89
C ASP A 204 -2.03 7.00 -29.50
N PHE A 205 -2.00 6.20 -28.43
CA PHE A 205 -1.93 6.68 -27.05
C PHE A 205 -0.52 6.68 -26.47
N ILE A 206 0.47 6.12 -27.17
CA ILE A 206 1.85 6.05 -26.69
C ILE A 206 2.85 6.46 -27.77
N ALA A 207 4.09 6.72 -27.35
CA ALA A 207 5.14 7.10 -28.29
C ALA A 207 5.37 6.01 -29.35
N ALA A 208 5.53 6.41 -30.61
CA ALA A 208 5.69 5.50 -31.74
C ALA A 208 6.88 4.53 -31.60
N ASN A 209 7.91 4.91 -30.84
CA ASN A 209 9.09 4.07 -30.57
C ASN A 209 8.81 2.85 -29.67
N GLN A 210 7.58 2.69 -29.15
CA GLN A 210 7.20 1.50 -28.39
C GLN A 210 6.73 0.34 -29.28
N GLY A 211 6.57 0.55 -30.59
CA GLY A 211 6.09 -0.47 -31.52
C GLY A 211 6.89 -1.78 -31.45
N ASP A 212 8.23 -1.70 -31.53
CA ASP A 212 9.10 -2.88 -31.52
C ASP A 212 9.10 -3.63 -30.17
N ARG A 213 8.65 -2.98 -29.10
CA ARG A 213 8.55 -3.58 -27.77
C ARG A 213 7.26 -4.38 -27.59
N ALA A 214 6.23 -4.08 -28.37
CA ALA A 214 4.89 -4.64 -28.21
C ALA A 214 4.77 -6.03 -28.86
N ASN A 215 5.14 -7.10 -28.13
CA ASN A 215 5.03 -8.49 -28.57
C ASN A 215 4.09 -9.35 -27.70
N ASN A 216 3.39 -8.74 -26.73
CA ASN A 216 2.51 -9.39 -25.76
C ASN A 216 1.18 -8.65 -25.66
N VAL A 217 0.39 -8.71 -26.73
CA VAL A 217 -0.80 -7.88 -26.92
C VAL A 217 -2.05 -8.73 -27.02
N ILE A 218 -3.14 -8.30 -26.37
CA ILE A 218 -4.47 -8.89 -26.55
C ILE A 218 -4.93 -8.63 -28.00
N PRO A 219 -5.30 -9.66 -28.78
CA PRO A 219 -5.60 -9.50 -30.20
C PRO A 219 -6.94 -8.79 -30.42
N GLY A 220 -7.04 -8.15 -31.59
CA GLY A 220 -8.26 -7.48 -32.05
C GLY A 220 -8.23 -5.96 -31.84
N THR A 221 -9.27 -5.29 -32.33
CA THR A 221 -9.45 -3.83 -32.22
C THR A 221 -10.71 -3.45 -31.44
N ASN A 222 -11.51 -4.44 -31.05
CA ASN A 222 -12.76 -4.22 -30.35
C ASN A 222 -12.51 -3.93 -28.86
N LYS A 223 -12.60 -2.64 -28.49
CA LYS A 223 -12.35 -2.18 -27.11
C LYS A 223 -13.26 -2.82 -26.07
N LYS A 224 -14.50 -3.21 -26.44
CA LYS A 224 -15.42 -3.91 -25.52
C LYS A 224 -14.95 -5.32 -25.22
N GLN A 225 -14.40 -6.04 -26.21
CA GLN A 225 -13.80 -7.36 -25.98
C GLN A 225 -12.56 -7.26 -25.11
N HIS A 226 -11.72 -6.23 -25.31
CA HIS A 226 -10.57 -5.98 -24.46
C HIS A 226 -10.97 -5.70 -23.00
N LEU A 227 -12.00 -4.88 -22.77
CA LEU A 227 -12.53 -4.64 -21.42
C LEU A 227 -12.94 -5.95 -20.73
N GLU A 228 -13.70 -6.80 -21.42
CA GLU A 228 -14.13 -8.09 -20.85
C GLU A 228 -12.97 -9.06 -20.61
N HIS A 229 -11.92 -9.00 -21.44
CA HIS A 229 -10.67 -9.73 -21.21
C HIS A 229 -10.04 -9.31 -19.87
N ILE A 230 -9.81 -8.01 -19.65
CA ILE A 230 -9.21 -7.52 -18.39
C ILE A 230 -10.08 -7.83 -17.18
N ARG A 231 -11.41 -7.70 -17.30
CA ARG A 231 -12.34 -8.09 -16.21
C ARG A 231 -12.28 -9.57 -15.88
N ARG A 232 -12.00 -10.43 -16.85
CA ARG A 232 -11.78 -11.86 -16.62
C ARG A 232 -10.45 -12.09 -15.92
N ASP A 233 -9.37 -11.46 -16.37
CA ASP A 233 -8.05 -11.59 -15.75
C ASP A 233 -8.06 -11.19 -14.27
N ILE A 234 -8.71 -10.07 -13.93
CA ILE A 234 -8.87 -9.62 -12.54
C ILE A 234 -9.63 -10.66 -11.69
N ARG A 235 -10.69 -11.27 -12.24
CA ARG A 235 -11.45 -12.32 -11.54
C ARG A 235 -10.61 -13.58 -11.34
N ASN A 236 -9.94 -14.04 -12.40
CA ASN A 236 -9.05 -15.18 -12.36
C ASN A 236 -7.92 -15.00 -11.35
N PHE A 237 -7.34 -13.80 -11.27
CA PHE A 237 -6.31 -13.47 -10.28
C PHE A 237 -6.85 -13.51 -8.85
N LYS A 238 -8.06 -12.97 -8.63
CA LYS A 238 -8.69 -12.97 -7.30
C LYS A 238 -9.07 -14.37 -6.82
N GLU A 239 -9.42 -15.28 -7.73
CA GLU A 239 -9.81 -16.66 -7.42
C GLU A 239 -8.61 -17.56 -7.08
N LYS A 240 -7.40 -17.21 -7.54
CA LYS A 240 -6.14 -17.91 -7.23
C LYS A 240 -5.56 -17.50 -5.88
#